data_AF-A0A506XU56-F1
#
_entry.id   AF-A0A506XU56-F1
#
_cell.length_a   1.000
_cell.length_b   1.000
_cell.length_c   1.000
_cell.angle_alpha   90.00
_cell.angle_beta   90.00
_cell.angle_gamma   90.00
#
_symmetry.space_group_name_H-M   'P 1'
#
loop_
_entity.id
_entity.type
_entity.pdbx_description
1 polymer ?
#
loop_
_entity_poly.entity_id
_entity_poly.type
_entity_poly.pdbx_seq_one_letter_code
_entity_poly.pdbx_strand_id
1 'polypeptide(L)'
;MLDDPLVPLSTANRVLFVGDSADLPSIRRILADLPGDAYGQVFIEIASRVQIETLARPDGVIVHWLRRDLRCSRIDGLAPRGSLAARAIAAWAAEWMPDDADSDGADVTLWIGCATSPRVDRAFRTLRDRIHATED
;
A
#
# COMPACT_ATOMS: atom_id res chain seq x y z
N MET A 1 11.26 6.72 13.25
CA MET A 1 10.13 7.61 13.51
C MET A 1 9.75 8.27 12.18
N LEU A 2 9.16 7.48 11.29
CA LEU A 2 8.56 7.92 10.04
C LEU A 2 7.25 7.13 9.97
N ASP A 3 6.27 7.52 10.78
CA ASP A 3 5.02 6.77 11.01
C ASP A 3 3.77 7.67 10.90
N ASP A 4 3.86 8.76 10.14
CA ASP A 4 2.71 9.60 9.82
C ASP A 4 2.52 9.72 8.29
N PRO A 5 1.26 9.74 7.82
CA PRO A 5 0.95 9.92 6.41
C PRO A 5 1.48 11.28 5.91
N LEU A 6 1.92 11.31 4.65
CA LEU A 6 2.51 12.50 4.01
C LEU A 6 1.53 13.67 3.83
N VAL A 7 0.23 13.47 4.10
CA VAL A 7 -0.86 14.43 3.91
C VAL A 7 -1.80 14.37 5.11
N PRO A 8 -2.36 15.51 5.59
CA PRO A 8 -3.43 15.49 6.57
C PRO A 8 -4.61 14.66 6.05
N LEU A 9 -5.01 13.63 6.81
CA LEU A 9 -6.07 12.70 6.39
C LEU A 9 -7.42 13.40 6.11
N SER A 10 -7.61 14.63 6.59
CA SER A 10 -8.82 15.44 6.42
C SER A 10 -9.14 15.87 4.98
N THR A 11 -8.20 15.73 4.04
CA THR A 11 -8.41 16.05 2.61
C THR A 11 -8.16 14.85 1.68
N ALA A 12 -7.81 13.70 2.25
CA ALA A 12 -7.44 12.51 1.52
C ALA A 12 -8.68 11.72 1.07
N ASN A 13 -9.20 11.99 -0.13
CA ASN A 13 -10.33 11.21 -0.66
C ASN A 13 -9.86 9.89 -1.29
N ARG A 14 -8.61 9.83 -1.78
CA ARG A 14 -8.04 8.64 -2.43
C ARG A 14 -6.78 8.14 -1.69
N VAL A 15 -6.77 6.86 -1.32
CA VAL A 15 -5.66 6.27 -0.54
C VAL A 15 -4.98 5.07 -1.21
N LEU A 16 -3.66 4.99 -1.07
CA LEU A 16 -2.89 3.76 -1.29
C LEU A 16 -1.98 3.52 -0.09
N PHE A 17 -2.29 2.48 0.69
CA PHE A 17 -1.46 2.05 1.81
C PHE A 17 -0.79 0.72 1.53
N VAL A 18 0.49 0.59 1.81
CA VAL A 18 1.23 -0.68 1.67
C VAL A 18 2.06 -0.92 2.91
N GLY A 19 1.95 -2.09 3.52
CA GLY A 19 2.77 -2.47 4.67
C GLY A 19 2.83 -3.97 4.87
N ASP A 20 3.36 -4.38 6.01
CA ASP A 20 3.37 -5.77 6.45
C ASP A 20 2.83 -5.93 7.87
N SER A 21 2.91 -7.14 8.43
CA SER A 21 2.39 -7.41 9.76
C SER A 21 2.95 -6.54 10.88
N ALA A 22 4.17 -5.99 10.74
CA ALA A 22 4.73 -5.08 11.73
C ALA A 22 4.06 -3.69 11.69
N ASP A 23 3.45 -3.35 10.56
CA ASP A 23 2.82 -2.06 10.28
C ASP A 23 1.34 -2.01 10.68
N LEU A 24 0.75 -3.18 11.01
CA LEU A 24 -0.66 -3.30 11.36
C LEU A 24 -1.15 -2.29 12.42
N PRO A 25 -0.42 -2.02 13.52
CA PRO A 25 -0.84 -1.02 14.49
C PRO A 25 -1.01 0.38 13.87
N SER A 26 -0.08 0.80 13.02
CA SER A 26 -0.11 2.11 12.34
C SER A 26 -1.23 2.15 11.31
N ILE A 27 -1.34 1.12 10.46
CA ILE A 27 -2.39 1.02 9.44
C ILE A 27 -3.78 1.05 10.08
N ARG A 28 -3.99 0.34 11.20
CA ARG A 28 -5.27 0.31 11.91
C ARG A 28 -5.67 1.70 12.42
N ARG A 29 -4.73 2.45 12.99
CA ARG A 29 -4.97 3.82 13.45
C ARG A 29 -5.36 4.71 12.27
N ILE A 30 -4.55 4.71 11.20
CA ILE A 30 -4.78 5.55 10.04
C ILE A 30 -6.13 5.23 9.38
N LEU A 31 -6.47 3.95 9.21
CA LEU A 31 -7.76 3.54 8.64
C LEU A 31 -8.98 4.00 9.46
N ALA A 32 -8.85 4.01 10.78
CA ALA A 32 -9.91 4.48 11.67
C ALA A 32 -10.11 6.01 11.62
N ASP A 33 -9.04 6.74 11.28
CA ASP A 33 -9.02 8.20 11.18
C ASP A 33 -9.39 8.72 9.78
N LEU A 34 -9.63 7.83 8.80
CA LEU A 34 -10.00 8.24 7.44
C LEU A 34 -11.40 8.86 7.37
N PRO A 35 -11.62 9.85 6.48
CA PRO A 35 -12.95 10.33 6.13
C PRO A 35 -13.87 9.20 5.66
N GLY A 36 -15.18 9.32 5.94
CA GLY A 36 -16.15 8.28 5.58
C GLY A 36 -16.36 8.09 4.07
N ASP A 37 -16.02 9.09 3.26
CA ASP A 37 -16.05 9.06 1.80
C ASP A 37 -14.72 8.61 1.17
N ALA A 38 -13.68 8.38 1.97
CA ALA A 38 -12.39 7.93 1.46
C ALA A 38 -12.52 6.59 0.72
N TYR A 39 -11.82 6.47 -0.40
CA TYR A 39 -11.76 5.28 -1.22
C TYR A 39 -10.33 4.94 -1.61
N GLY A 40 -10.04 3.66 -1.87
CA GLY A 40 -8.69 3.26 -2.24
C GLY A 40 -8.33 1.83 -1.91
N GLN A 41 -7.03 1.57 -1.86
CA GLN A 41 -6.50 0.22 -1.67
C GLN A 41 -5.46 0.17 -0.56
N VAL A 42 -5.54 -0.88 0.26
CA VAL A 42 -4.58 -1.18 1.31
C VAL A 42 -4.03 -2.58 1.09
N PHE A 43 -2.71 -2.71 0.98
CA PHE A 43 -2.03 -3.99 0.79
C PHE A 43 -1.20 -4.33 2.02
N ILE A 44 -1.50 -5.47 2.66
CA ILE A 44 -0.82 -5.90 3.88
C ILE A 44 -0.18 -7.26 3.66
N GLU A 45 1.16 -7.29 3.62
CA GLU A 45 1.92 -8.52 3.49
C GLU A 45 2.05 -9.27 4.81
N ILE A 46 1.66 -10.55 4.81
CA ILE A 46 1.68 -11.41 5.99
C ILE A 46 2.35 -12.75 5.68
N ALA A 47 2.88 -13.42 6.70
CA ALA A 47 3.40 -14.77 6.55
C ALA A 47 2.29 -15.74 6.15
N SER A 48 1.19 -15.75 6.91
CA SER A 48 0.10 -16.72 6.74
C SER A 48 -1.24 -16.20 7.26
N ARG A 49 -2.30 -16.99 7.06
CA ARG A 49 -3.69 -16.64 7.42
C ARG A 49 -3.88 -16.27 8.90
N VAL A 50 -3.05 -16.78 9.81
CA VAL A 50 -3.20 -16.53 11.27
C VAL A 50 -3.01 -15.05 11.65
N GLN A 51 -2.45 -14.25 10.75
CA GLN A 51 -2.21 -12.82 10.95
C GLN A 51 -3.31 -11.93 10.35
N ILE A 52 -4.35 -12.53 9.73
CA ILE A 52 -5.50 -11.76 9.22
C ILE A 52 -6.36 -11.31 10.39
N GLU A 53 -6.68 -10.03 10.43
CA GLU A 53 -7.58 -9.42 11.41
C GLU A 53 -8.67 -8.58 10.72
N THR A 54 -9.72 -8.26 11.47
CA THR A 54 -10.73 -7.29 11.03
C THR A 54 -10.20 -5.88 11.26
N LEU A 55 -10.22 -5.05 10.22
CA LEU A 55 -9.83 -3.64 10.30
C LEU A 55 -11.06 -2.76 10.09
N ALA A 56 -11.30 -1.82 11.02
CA ALA A 56 -12.26 -0.75 10.80
C ALA A 56 -11.76 0.16 9.67
N ARG A 57 -12.63 0.50 8.73
CA ARG A 57 -12.31 1.28 7.54
C ARG A 57 -13.58 1.85 6.89
N PRO A 58 -13.48 2.91 6.07
CA PRO A 58 -14.54 3.32 5.17
C PRO A 58 -14.89 2.22 4.15
N ASP A 59 -16.13 2.22 3.67
CA ASP A 59 -16.63 1.21 2.72
C ASP A 59 -15.88 1.25 1.39
N GLY A 60 -15.46 2.43 0.95
CA GLY A 60 -14.69 2.65 -0.28
C GLY A 60 -13.23 2.18 -0.24
N VAL A 61 -12.70 1.81 0.94
CA VAL A 61 -11.30 1.41 1.10
C VAL A 61 -11.18 -0.11 1.13
N ILE A 62 -10.51 -0.74 0.17
CA ILE A 62 -10.41 -2.21 0.12
C ILE A 62 -9.08 -2.68 0.74
N VAL A 63 -9.14 -3.63 1.67
CA VAL A 63 -7.95 -4.26 2.28
C VAL A 63 -7.64 -5.60 1.61
N HIS A 64 -6.44 -5.73 1.08
CA HIS A 64 -5.88 -6.90 0.43
C HIS A 64 -4.78 -7.53 1.30
N TRP A 65 -5.01 -8.77 1.73
CA TRP A 65 -4.05 -9.56 2.49
C TRP A 65 -3.11 -10.34 1.56
N LEU A 66 -1.86 -9.91 1.48
CA LEU A 66 -0.83 -10.52 0.64
C LEU A 66 -0.11 -11.64 1.41
N ARG A 67 -0.69 -12.83 1.29
CA ARG A 67 -0.22 -14.05 1.96
C ARG A 67 1.01 -14.66 1.29
N ARG A 68 2.14 -14.67 2.00
CA ARG A 68 3.42 -15.25 1.52
C ARG A 68 3.39 -16.79 1.44
N ASP A 69 2.60 -17.44 2.27
CA ASP A 69 2.38 -18.90 2.27
C ASP A 69 1.59 -19.42 1.05
N LEU A 70 0.89 -18.54 0.31
CA LEU A 70 0.17 -18.91 -0.90
C LEU A 70 1.02 -18.84 -2.18
N ARG A 71 2.29 -18.46 -2.05
CA ARG A 71 3.22 -18.23 -3.17
C ARG A 71 4.52 -19.00 -3.03
N CYS A 72 4.46 -20.14 -2.32
CA CYS A 72 5.55 -21.10 -2.25
C CYS A 72 5.79 -21.74 -3.62
N SER A 73 7.02 -21.70 -4.11
CA SER A 73 7.47 -22.69 -5.09
C SER A 73 7.57 -24.06 -4.39
N ARG A 74 7.67 -25.16 -5.16
CA ARG A 74 7.58 -26.57 -4.74
C ARG A 74 8.49 -27.05 -3.59
N ILE A 75 9.29 -26.16 -3.00
CA ILE A 75 10.18 -26.38 -1.86
C ILE A 75 9.71 -25.42 -0.77
N ASP A 76 9.24 -25.98 0.35
CA ASP A 76 8.49 -25.34 1.44
C ASP A 76 9.10 -24.04 1.96
N GLY A 77 8.75 -22.91 1.35
CA GLY A 77 9.30 -21.61 1.72
C GLY A 77 8.33 -20.47 1.45
N LEU A 78 8.16 -19.60 2.44
CA LEU A 78 7.44 -18.33 2.27
C LEU A 78 8.10 -17.50 1.17
N ALA A 79 7.28 -16.79 0.40
CA ALA A 79 7.80 -15.74 -0.48
C ALA A 79 8.69 -14.75 0.33
N PRO A 80 9.76 -14.20 -0.24
CA PRO A 80 10.61 -13.24 0.47
C PRO A 80 9.80 -12.05 0.99
N ARG A 81 10.12 -11.57 2.20
CA ARG A 81 9.49 -10.36 2.76
C ARG A 81 9.63 -9.19 1.78
N GLY A 82 8.55 -8.43 1.63
CA GLY A 82 8.37 -7.31 0.73
C GLY A 82 8.21 -7.65 -0.75
N SER A 83 8.27 -8.94 -1.14
CA SER A 83 8.15 -9.31 -2.55
C SER A 83 6.73 -9.17 -3.10
N LEU A 84 5.71 -9.45 -2.27
CA LEU A 84 4.32 -9.29 -2.67
C LEU A 84 3.91 -7.83 -2.56
N ALA A 85 4.34 -7.13 -1.50
CA ALA A 85 4.11 -5.69 -1.34
C ALA A 85 4.70 -4.89 -2.50
N ALA A 86 5.97 -5.13 -2.87
CA ALA A 86 6.60 -4.46 -4.01
C ALA A 86 5.87 -4.74 -5.34
N ARG A 87 5.37 -5.96 -5.54
CA ARG A 87 4.55 -6.30 -6.71
C ARG A 87 3.22 -5.56 -6.72
N ALA A 88 2.56 -5.41 -5.57
CA ALA A 88 1.31 -4.67 -5.47
C ALA A 88 1.52 -3.19 -5.80
N ILE A 89 2.59 -2.57 -5.29
CA ILE A 89 2.97 -1.20 -5.63
C ILE A 89 3.16 -1.05 -7.15
N ALA A 90 3.94 -1.94 -7.76
CA ALA A 90 4.22 -1.88 -9.19
C ALA A 90 2.96 -2.10 -10.05
N ALA A 91 2.10 -3.05 -9.68
CA ALA A 91 0.85 -3.32 -10.39
C ALA A 91 -0.12 -2.14 -10.28
N TRP A 92 -0.31 -1.60 -9.08
CA TRP A 92 -1.14 -0.43 -8.86
C TRP A 92 -0.65 0.77 -9.69
N ALA A 93 0.66 1.02 -9.69
CA ALA A 93 1.25 2.11 -10.46
C ALA A 93 1.06 1.93 -11.97
N ALA A 94 1.12 0.70 -12.49
CA ALA A 94 0.93 0.42 -13.92
C ALA A 94 -0.53 0.63 -14.37
N GLU A 95 -1.50 0.38 -13.49
CA GLU A 95 -2.92 0.54 -13.81
C GLU A 95 -3.42 1.98 -13.68
N TRP A 96 -2.95 2.69 -12.65
CA TRP A 96 -3.50 4.00 -12.28
C TRP A 96 -2.70 5.19 -12.78
N MET A 97 -1.52 4.96 -13.36
CA MET A 97 -0.69 5.98 -14.00
C MET A 97 -0.20 5.45 -15.35
N PRO A 98 -1.06 5.33 -16.37
CA PRO A 98 -0.60 5.11 -17.74
C PRO A 98 0.28 6.29 -18.16
N ASP A 99 1.37 6.03 -18.89
CA ASP A 99 2.35 7.04 -19.26
C ASP A 99 1.77 8.20 -20.13
N ASP A 100 0.51 8.07 -20.59
CA ASP A 100 -0.16 8.96 -21.53
C ASP A 100 -1.49 9.58 -21.00
N ALA A 101 -1.85 9.38 -19.73
CA ALA A 101 -3.14 9.84 -19.21
C ALA A 101 -3.03 11.23 -18.58
N ASP A 102 -3.79 12.20 -19.11
CA ASP A 102 -4.22 13.42 -18.40
C ASP A 102 -4.90 12.98 -17.10
N SER A 103 -4.09 12.80 -16.07
CA SER A 103 -4.55 12.30 -14.79
C SER A 103 -5.17 13.50 -14.10
N ASP A 104 -6.51 13.52 -14.05
CA ASP A 104 -7.25 14.43 -13.18
C ASP A 104 -6.56 14.41 -11.82
N GLY A 105 -6.03 15.57 -11.40
CA GLY A 105 -5.02 15.76 -10.35
C GLY A 105 -5.51 15.44 -8.95
N ALA A 106 -6.18 14.31 -8.77
CA ALA A 106 -6.67 13.82 -7.50
C ALA A 106 -5.47 13.39 -6.66
N ASP A 107 -5.16 14.21 -5.65
CA ASP A 107 -4.15 13.96 -4.63
C ASP A 107 -4.32 12.56 -4.02
N VAL A 108 -3.44 11.63 -4.39
CA VAL A 108 -3.39 10.30 -3.79
C VAL A 108 -2.59 10.39 -2.50
N THR A 109 -3.23 10.06 -1.38
CA THR A 109 -2.51 9.92 -0.11
C THR A 109 -1.81 8.58 -0.04
N LEU A 110 -0.49 8.63 0.00
CA LEU A 110 0.40 7.47 0.03
C LEU A 110 0.91 7.22 1.45
N TRP A 111 0.77 5.98 1.91
CA TRP A 111 1.43 5.49 3.11
C TRP A 111 2.14 4.18 2.79
N ILE A 112 3.47 4.14 2.92
CA ILE A 112 4.25 2.94 2.61
C ILE A 112 5.14 2.62 3.80
N GLY A 113 4.80 1.51 4.48
CA GLY A 113 5.56 0.86 5.52
C GLY A 113 6.59 -0.11 4.95
N CYS A 114 6.77 -1.25 5.61
CA CYS A 114 7.86 -2.20 5.35
C CYS A 114 9.25 -1.54 5.43
N ALA A 115 9.49 -0.67 6.41
CA ALA A 115 10.66 0.23 6.51
C ALA A 115 12.06 -0.44 6.46
N THR A 116 12.12 -1.77 6.48
CA THR A 116 13.37 -2.54 6.38
C THR A 116 13.47 -3.42 5.13
N SER A 117 12.58 -3.24 4.15
CA SER A 117 12.53 -4.06 2.93
C SER A 117 13.12 -3.33 1.72
N PRO A 118 14.32 -3.72 1.24
CA PRO A 118 14.94 -3.09 0.07
C PRO A 118 14.09 -3.20 -1.21
N ARG A 119 13.19 -4.19 -1.28
CA ARG A 119 12.27 -4.39 -2.42
C ARG A 119 11.16 -3.35 -2.43
N VAL A 120 10.60 -3.06 -1.25
CA VAL A 120 9.54 -2.06 -1.10
C VAL A 120 10.12 -0.67 -1.30
N ASP A 121 11.29 -0.39 -0.71
CA ASP A 121 12.02 0.87 -0.92
C ASP A 121 12.26 1.16 -2.41
N ARG A 122 12.67 0.14 -3.17
CA ARG A 122 12.89 0.28 -4.61
C ARG A 122 11.59 0.58 -5.35
N ALA A 123 10.52 -0.17 -5.07
CA ALA A 123 9.22 0.03 -5.70
C ALA A 123 8.64 1.41 -5.38
N PHE A 124 8.78 1.87 -4.13
CA PHE A 124 8.33 3.18 -3.70
C PHE A 124 9.07 4.31 -4.41
N ARG A 125 10.41 4.23 -4.52
CA ARG A 125 11.18 5.23 -5.28
C ARG A 125 10.69 5.32 -6.72
N THR A 126 10.51 4.19 -7.40
CA THR A 126 9.99 4.17 -8.77
C THR A 126 8.59 4.79 -8.87
N LEU A 127 7.69 4.50 -7.94
CA LEU A 127 6.35 5.12 -7.91
C LEU A 127 6.44 6.64 -7.74
N ARG A 128 7.25 7.10 -6.79
CA ARG A 128 7.44 8.52 -6.51
C ARG A 128 8.01 9.27 -7.72
N ASP A 129 9.01 8.67 -8.39
CA ASP A 129 9.60 9.28 -9.58
C ASP A 129 8.57 9.41 -10.72
N ARG A 130 7.62 8.46 -10.83
CA ARG A 130 6.52 8.53 -11.81
C ARG A 130 5.50 9.61 -11.47
N ILE A 131 5.14 9.77 -10.20
CA ILE A 131 4.21 10.83 -9.76
C ILE A 131 4.73 12.21 -10.14
N HIS A 132 6.03 12.46 -9.90
CA HIS A 132 6.62 13.76 -10.23
C HIS A 132 6.86 13.96 -11.74
N ALA A 133 7.01 12.89 -12.52
CA ALA A 133 7.19 12.99 -13.97
C ALA A 133 5.88 13.35 -14.71
N THR A 134 4.72 13.23 -14.06
CA THR A 134 3.42 13.61 -14.65
C THR A 134 3.06 15.08 -14.39
N GLU A 135 3.87 15.81 -13.60
CA GLU A 135 3.62 17.21 -13.24
C GLU A 135 4.35 18.23 -14.16
N ASP A 136 5.23 17.78 -15.06
CA ASP A 136 6.01 18.60 -16.04
C ASP A 136 5.46 18.48 -17.47
#